data_AF-A0A7M3Z4T9-F1
#
_entry.id   AF-A0A7M3Z4T9-F1
#
_cell.length_a   1.000
_cell.length_b   1.000
_cell.length_c   1.000
_cell.angle_alpha   90.00
_cell.angle_beta   90.00
_cell.angle_gamma   90.00
#
_symmetry.space_group_name_H-M   'P 1'
#
loop_
_entity.id
_entity.type
_entity.pdbx_description
1 polymer ?
#
loop_
_entity_poly.entity_id
_entity_poly.type
_entity_poly.pdbx_seq_one_letter_code
_entity_poly.pdbx_strand_id
1 'polypeptide(L)' 'MVNEDELKHWRDAGHVARRTLEAIKDEIKPGVSWNTVIESAERYIHRHGGKPAFPCTIAVNNIAA' A
#
# COMPACT_ATOMS: atom_id res chain seq x y z
N MET A 1 13.32 16.71 -17.25
CA MET A 1 13.03 17.13 -15.86
C MET A 1 11.54 16.95 -15.65
N VAL A 2 11.15 16.40 -14.50
CA VAL A 2 9.73 16.25 -14.11
C VAL A 2 9.17 17.65 -13.83
N ASN A 3 8.03 18.00 -14.42
CA ASN A 3 7.42 19.31 -14.16
C ASN A 3 6.71 19.35 -12.79
N GLU A 4 6.28 20.52 -12.34
CA GLU A 4 5.69 20.68 -11.00
C GLU A 4 4.40 19.87 -10.82
N ASP A 5 3.57 19.77 -11.86
CA ASP A 5 2.31 19.01 -11.84
C ASP A 5 2.56 17.51 -11.75
N GLU A 6 3.52 17.00 -12.51
CA GLU A 6 3.96 15.61 -12.43
C GLU A 6 4.53 15.33 -11.02
N LEU A 7 5.35 16.23 -10.48
CA LEU A 7 5.92 16.08 -9.14
C LEU A 7 4.85 16.07 -8.05
N LYS A 8 3.77 16.83 -8.22
CA LYS A 8 2.60 16.78 -7.35
C LYS A 8 1.96 15.39 -7.34
N HIS A 9 1.73 14.79 -8.51
CA HIS A 9 1.17 13.43 -8.60
C HIS A 9 2.06 12.39 -7.90
N TRP A 10 3.38 12.48 -8.06
CA TRP A 10 4.33 11.62 -7.34
C TRP A 10 4.22 11.74 -5.82
N ARG A 11 4.12 12.98 -5.31
CA ARG A 11 3.95 13.24 -3.87
C ARG A 11 2.61 12.70 -3.35
N ASP A 12 1.53 12.94 -4.08
CA ASP A 12 0.19 12.47 -3.70
C ASP A 12 0.13 10.93 -3.68
N ALA A 13 0.73 10.26 -4.66
CA ALA A 13 0.86 8.81 -4.67
C ALA A 13 1.69 8.30 -3.46
N GLY A 14 2.81 8.96 -3.15
CA GLY A 14 3.62 8.66 -1.96
C GLY A 14 2.85 8.84 -0.65
N HIS A 15 2.00 9.86 -0.54
CA HIS A 15 1.14 10.05 0.63
C HIS A 15 0.13 8.91 0.81
N VAL A 16 -0.50 8.45 -0.29
CA VAL A 16 -1.42 7.31 -0.24
C VAL A 16 -0.67 6.04 0.18
N ALA A 17 0.50 5.77 -0.39
CA ALA A 17 1.32 4.61 -0.02
C ALA A 17 1.71 4.63 1.47
N ARG A 18 2.21 5.78 1.97
CA ARG A 18 2.58 5.93 3.38
C ARG A 18 1.40 5.74 4.32
N ARG A 19 0.25 6.34 4.02
CA ARG A 19 -0.97 6.20 4.82
C ARG A 19 -1.49 4.78 4.84
N THR A 20 -1.38 4.07 3.72
CA THR A 20 -1.76 2.65 3.62
C THR A 20 -0.94 1.81 4.60
N LEU A 21 0.38 1.96 4.60
CA LEU A 21 1.26 1.24 5.54
C LEU A 21 0.91 1.51 7.00
N GLU A 22 0.66 2.77 7.35
CA GLU A 22 0.28 3.14 8.73
C GLU A 22 -1.08 2.59 9.14
N ALA A 23 -2.04 2.51 8.21
CA ALA A 23 -3.38 1.99 8.49
C ALA A 23 -3.39 0.46 8.67
N ILE A 24 -2.60 -0.27 7.89
CA ILE A 24 -2.67 -1.75 7.87
C ILE A 24 -1.69 -2.42 8.84
N LYS A 25 -0.70 -1.71 9.38
CA LYS A 25 0.35 -2.33 10.22
C LYS A 25 -0.22 -3.09 11.41
N ASP A 26 -1.32 -2.59 11.99
CA ASP A 26 -1.96 -3.20 13.15
C ASP A 26 -2.87 -4.39 12.76
N GLU A 27 -3.11 -4.63 11.46
CA GLU A 27 -3.82 -5.82 10.96
C GLU A 27 -2.87 -7.02 10.80
N ILE A 28 -1.55 -6.79 10.70
CA ILE A 28 -0.53 -7.84 10.58
C ILE A 28 -0.32 -8.51 11.94
N LYS A 29 -1.06 -9.59 12.20
CA LYS A 29 -0.98 -10.36 13.45
C LYS A 29 -0.82 -11.85 13.19
N PRO A 30 -0.22 -12.61 14.13
CA PRO A 30 -0.18 -14.07 14.04
C PRO A 30 -1.58 -14.67 13.81
N GLY A 31 -1.68 -15.59 12.86
CA GLY A 31 -2.93 -16.28 12.52
C GLY A 31 -3.84 -15.53 11.53
N VAL A 32 -3.56 -14.27 11.17
CA VAL A 32 -4.29 -13.56 10.12
C VAL A 32 -3.79 -14.00 8.74
N SER A 33 -4.72 -14.22 7.80
CA SER A 33 -4.39 -14.56 6.41
C SER A 33 -3.68 -13.41 5.70
N TRP A 34 -2.59 -13.70 4.99
CA TRP A 34 -1.87 -12.72 4.18
C TRP A 34 -2.76 -12.08 3.12
N ASN A 35 -3.60 -12.87 2.46
CA ASN A 35 -4.52 -12.34 1.44
C ASN A 35 -5.48 -11.31 2.05
N THR A 36 -5.96 -11.53 3.28
CA THR A 36 -6.85 -10.58 3.96
C THR A 36 -6.17 -9.23 4.19
N VAL A 37 -4.91 -9.24 4.62
CA VAL A 37 -4.11 -8.02 4.83
C VAL A 37 -3.82 -7.31 3.51
N ILE A 38 -3.40 -8.06 2.48
CA ILE A 38 -3.13 -7.55 1.13
C ILE A 38 -4.38 -6.87 0.55
N GLU A 39 -5.53 -7.54 0.58
CA GLU A 39 -6.78 -6.95 0.12
C GLU A 39 -7.19 -5.73 0.96
N SER A 40 -6.89 -5.71 2.27
CA SER A 40 -7.17 -4.54 3.12
C SER A 40 -6.35 -3.34 2.68
N ALA A 41 -5.06 -3.53 2.42
CA ALA A 41 -4.17 -2.50 1.90
C ALA A 41 -4.62 -1.98 0.52
N GLU A 42 -4.94 -2.87 -0.41
CA GLU A 42 -5.40 -2.48 -1.74
C GLU A 42 -6.75 -1.76 -1.70
N ARG A 43 -7.70 -2.22 -0.86
CA ARG A 43 -8.95 -1.50 -0.59
C ARG A 43 -8.70 -0.12 0.00
N TYR A 44 -7.72 0.03 0.90
CA TYR A 44 -7.35 1.33 1.45
C TYR A 44 -6.82 2.26 0.34
N ILE A 45 -5.91 1.79 -0.50
CA ILE A 45 -5.37 2.56 -1.64
C ILE A 45 -6.52 3.05 -2.53
N HIS A 46 -7.44 2.15 -2.92
CA HIS A 46 -8.59 2.50 -3.75
C HIS A 46 -9.52 3.53 -3.10
N ARG A 47 -9.84 3.37 -1.81
CA ARG A 47 -10.70 4.32 -1.08
C ARG A 47 -10.09 5.72 -0.98
N HIS A 48 -8.77 5.85 -1.11
CA HIS A 48 -8.06 7.12 -1.04
C HIS A 48 -7.68 7.67 -2.42
N GLY A 49 -8.38 7.23 -3.48
CA GLY A 49 -8.22 7.76 -4.84
C GLY A 49 -6.98 7.24 -5.57
N GLY A 50 -6.27 6.26 -4.99
CA GLY A 50 -5.14 5.61 -5.61
C GLY A 50 -5.53 4.36 -6.41
N LYS A 51 -4.57 3.85 -7.17
CA LYS A 51 -4.57 2.50 -7.72
C LYS A 51 -3.21 1.89 -7.39
N PRO A 52 -3.13 0.62 -6.96
CA PRO A 52 -1.84 -0.04 -6.76
C PRO A 52 -1.02 0.03 -8.05
N ALA A 53 0.16 0.62 -7.97
CA ALA A 53 1.13 0.62 -9.09
C ALA A 53 1.78 -0.77 -9.24
N PHE A 54 1.80 -1.53 -8.14
CA PHE A 54 2.23 -2.92 -8.03
C PHE A 54 1.30 -3.61 -7.01
N PRO A 55 1.02 -4.92 -7.13
CA PRO A 55 0.25 -5.64 -6.12
C PRO A 55 0.82 -5.44 -4.72
N CYS A 56 -0.04 -5.34 -3.70
CA CYS A 56 0.47 -5.33 -2.34
C CYS A 56 1.10 -6.69 -2.01
N THR A 57 2.30 -6.68 -1.45
CA THR A 57 3.03 -7.90 -1.08
C THR A 57 3.39 -7.89 0.40
N ILE A 58 3.48 -9.10 0.97
CA ILE A 58 3.98 -9.32 2.32
C ILE A 58 5.19 -10.24 2.23
N ALA A 59 6.32 -9.77 2.76
CA ALA A 59 7.53 -10.56 2.89
C ALA A 59 7.73 -10.98 4.36
N VAL A 60 7.89 -12.29 4.58
CA VAL A 60 8.17 -12.88 5.89
C VAL A 60 9.44 -13.72 5.79
N ASN A 61 10.54 -13.22 6.35
CA ASN A 61 11.85 -13.86 6.29
C ASN A 61 12.25 -14.21 4.84
N ASN A 62 12.19 -15.49 4.48
CA ASN A 62 12.52 -16.04 3.16
C ASN A 62 11.30 -16.36 2.29
N ILE A 63 10.09 -15.93 2.68
CA ILE A 63 8.84 -16.15 1.94
C ILE A 63 8.24 -14.81 1.52
N ALA A 64 7.77 -14.70 0.28
CA ALA A 64 7.03 -13.55 -0.22
C ALA A 64 5.71 -14.02 -0.84
N ALA A 65 4.65 -13.22 -0.65
CA ALA A 65 3.33 -13.42 -1.22
C ALA A 65 2.74 -12.09 -1.69
#